data_AF-A0A1W1B9F0-F1
#
_entry.id   AF-A0A1W1B9F0-F1
#
_cell.length_a   1.000
_cell.length_b   1.000
_cell.length_c   1.000
_cell.angle_alpha   90.00
_cell.angle_beta   90.00
_cell.angle_gamma   90.00
#
_symmetry.space_group_name_H-M   'P 1'
#
loop_
_entity.id
_entity.type
_entity.pdbx_description
1 polymer ?
#
loop_
_entity_poly.entity_id
_entity_poly.type
_entity_poly.pdbx_seq_one_letter_code
_entity_poly.pdbx_strand_id
1 'polypeptide(L)'
;MNLENVIGLGVAGNFAHHLEQAGELKDFENVVTAEADAPKGIFPFYLPGSDSFLGQYCIGTDRLELPNYEANAQVEPEIAVLFDIVYDEDKQVIDLIAKKFTTFNDCTIRKEGAKKISEKKSWGSYSKGIGDKWIVVDKFEKGGVMDKYHLCSFLQRNGILYPYGVDAPLVGYSYFYGKLKSWLIDKMNTQIDFGPLENIAEHLRACSYPHQAFISIGATAYAEFGEKNYLQSGDKIYVIAYDRTKDDSGLEPSETKIILHQKVL
;
A
#
# COMPACT_ATOMS: atom_id res chain seq x y z
N MET A 1 -5.63 -13.17 10.94
CA MET A 1 -5.66 -13.71 9.56
C MET A 1 -4.23 -13.98 9.16
N ASN A 2 -3.91 -15.13 8.56
CA ASN A 2 -2.57 -15.39 8.04
C ASN A 2 -2.49 -14.91 6.58
N LEU A 3 -1.53 -14.03 6.26
CA LEU A 3 -1.27 -13.52 4.91
C LEU A 3 0.00 -14.13 4.27
N GLU A 4 0.67 -15.08 4.94
CA GLU A 4 1.91 -15.72 4.45
C GLU A 4 1.70 -16.54 3.15
N ASN A 5 0.47 -16.90 2.80
CA ASN A 5 0.15 -17.57 1.52
C ASN A 5 -0.54 -16.64 0.52
N VAL A 6 -0.57 -15.34 0.79
CA VAL A 6 -1.25 -14.33 -0.04
C VAL A 6 -0.19 -13.50 -0.75
N ILE A 7 -0.32 -13.30 -2.07
CA ILE A 7 0.60 -12.43 -2.79
C ILE A 7 0.38 -10.97 -2.39
N GLY A 8 1.46 -10.26 -2.09
CA GLY A 8 1.44 -8.86 -1.68
C GLY A 8 1.86 -7.93 -2.81
N LEU A 9 0.96 -7.02 -3.22
CA LEU A 9 1.16 -6.10 -4.34
C LEU A 9 0.85 -4.65 -3.94
N GLY A 10 1.58 -3.67 -4.47
CA GLY A 10 1.31 -2.26 -4.28
C GLY A 10 0.99 -1.54 -5.59
N VAL A 11 0.21 -0.47 -5.52
CA VAL A 11 -0.13 0.39 -6.66
C VAL A 11 0.65 1.70 -6.58
N ALA A 12 1.56 1.95 -7.53
CA ALA A 12 2.35 3.17 -7.58
C ALA A 12 1.56 4.33 -8.20
N GLY A 13 1.44 5.46 -7.49
CA GLY A 13 0.94 6.71 -8.04
C GLY A 13 -0.57 6.84 -8.18
N ASN A 14 -1.36 6.20 -7.32
CA ASN A 14 -2.83 6.29 -7.34
C ASN A 14 -3.42 7.49 -6.58
N PHE A 15 -2.58 8.41 -6.12
CA PHE A 15 -3.00 9.62 -5.42
C PHE A 15 -2.23 10.83 -5.96
N ALA A 16 -2.92 11.95 -6.13
CA ALA A 16 -2.32 13.16 -6.69
C ALA A 16 -1.14 13.65 -5.83
N HIS A 17 -0.09 14.15 -6.49
CA HIS A 17 1.13 14.74 -5.89
C HIS A 17 2.01 13.83 -5.04
N HIS A 18 1.56 12.62 -4.64
CA HIS A 18 2.34 11.76 -3.74
C HIS A 18 3.71 11.37 -4.34
N LEU A 19 3.77 10.92 -5.60
CA LEU A 19 5.03 10.53 -6.24
C LEU A 19 6.05 11.66 -6.33
N GLU A 20 5.57 12.90 -6.47
CA GLU A 20 6.42 14.09 -6.49
C GLU A 20 7.04 14.34 -5.11
N GLN A 21 6.21 14.34 -4.07
CA GLN A 21 6.66 14.54 -2.69
C GLN A 21 7.58 13.40 -2.22
N ALA A 22 7.35 12.17 -2.69
CA ALA A 22 8.20 11.02 -2.41
C ALA A 22 9.53 11.06 -3.19
N GLY A 23 9.71 12.00 -4.13
CA GLY A 23 10.91 12.10 -4.96
C GLY A 23 11.06 10.94 -5.96
N GLU A 24 9.95 10.28 -6.33
CA GLU A 24 9.95 9.07 -7.17
C GLU A 24 9.56 9.35 -8.63
N LEU A 25 9.08 10.56 -8.94
CA LEU A 25 8.67 10.97 -10.29
C LEU A 25 9.68 10.58 -11.39
N LYS A 26 10.97 10.74 -11.12
CA LYS A 26 12.04 10.45 -12.08
C LYS A 26 12.15 8.97 -12.43
N ASP A 27 11.85 8.08 -11.48
CA ASP A 27 11.89 6.63 -11.73
C ASP A 27 10.82 6.21 -12.73
N PHE A 28 9.74 6.96 -12.82
CA PHE A 28 8.59 6.69 -13.68
C PHE A 28 8.55 7.57 -14.94
N GLU A 29 9.59 8.35 -15.25
CA GLU A 29 9.57 9.34 -16.35
C GLU A 29 9.30 8.71 -17.73
N ASN A 30 9.71 7.45 -17.92
CA ASN A 30 9.53 6.70 -19.16
C ASN A 30 8.29 5.79 -19.14
N VAL A 31 7.51 5.80 -18.06
CA VAL A 31 6.29 4.99 -17.94
C VAL A 31 5.12 5.75 -18.55
N VAL A 32 4.65 5.24 -19.69
CA VAL A 32 3.50 5.82 -20.41
C VAL A 32 2.21 5.30 -19.81
N THR A 33 1.34 6.21 -19.38
CA THR A 33 0.00 5.89 -18.86
C THR A 33 -1.09 6.31 -19.84
N ALA A 34 -2.27 5.68 -19.73
CA ALA A 34 -3.41 5.98 -20.60
C ALA A 34 -3.97 7.40 -20.38
N GLU A 35 -3.86 7.91 -19.15
CA GLU A 35 -4.25 9.26 -18.75
C GLU A 35 -3.28 9.80 -17.70
N ALA A 36 -3.33 11.11 -17.44
CA ALA A 36 -2.33 11.82 -16.64
C ALA A 36 -2.33 11.41 -15.15
N ASP A 37 -3.51 11.15 -14.61
CA ASP A 37 -3.78 10.77 -13.22
C ASP A 37 -3.77 9.25 -12.99
N ALA A 38 -3.55 8.45 -14.03
CA ALA A 38 -3.47 7.01 -13.91
C ALA A 38 -2.27 6.56 -13.07
N PRO A 39 -2.43 5.51 -12.24
CA PRO A 39 -1.32 4.88 -11.57
C PRO A 39 -0.26 4.40 -12.56
N LYS A 40 0.98 4.40 -12.12
CA LYS A 40 2.15 4.10 -12.97
C LYS A 40 2.34 2.61 -13.16
N GLY A 41 1.97 1.79 -12.19
CA GLY A 41 2.06 0.34 -12.29
C GLY A 41 1.85 -0.37 -10.96
N ILE A 42 1.92 -1.69 -11.00
CA ILE A 42 1.86 -2.56 -9.84
C ILE A 42 3.28 -3.03 -9.51
N PHE A 43 3.61 -3.18 -8.24
CA PHE A 43 4.87 -3.82 -7.83
C PHE A 43 4.60 -4.90 -6.77
N PRO A 44 5.39 -5.98 -6.73
CA PRO A 44 5.33 -6.93 -5.65
C PRO A 44 6.05 -6.38 -4.42
N PHE A 45 5.45 -6.58 -3.25
CA PHE A 45 6.15 -6.40 -1.99
C PHE A 45 6.31 -7.70 -1.20
N TYR A 46 5.57 -8.75 -1.56
CA TYR A 46 5.69 -10.08 -0.99
C TYR A 46 5.27 -11.15 -1.99
N LEU A 47 6.13 -12.15 -2.19
CA LEU A 47 5.93 -13.28 -3.09
C LEU A 47 6.04 -14.59 -2.30
N PRO A 48 4.92 -15.23 -1.91
CA PRO A 48 4.96 -16.42 -1.07
C PRO A 48 5.74 -17.56 -1.75
N GLY A 49 6.70 -18.12 -1.03
CA GLY A 49 7.55 -19.22 -1.52
C GLY A 49 8.67 -18.80 -2.49
N SER A 50 8.89 -17.51 -2.72
CA SER A 50 10.04 -17.03 -3.50
C SER A 50 11.36 -17.20 -2.71
N ASP A 51 12.45 -17.54 -3.40
CA ASP A 51 13.80 -17.56 -2.82
C ASP A 51 14.49 -16.18 -2.87
N SER A 52 13.86 -15.18 -3.49
CA SER A 52 14.36 -13.80 -3.51
C SER A 52 14.06 -13.04 -2.22
N PHE A 53 14.54 -11.80 -2.09
CA PHE A 53 14.20 -10.93 -0.95
C PHE A 53 12.68 -10.70 -0.80
N LEU A 54 11.92 -10.85 -1.89
CA LEU A 54 10.45 -10.75 -1.87
C LEU A 54 9.77 -11.98 -1.24
N GLY A 55 10.49 -13.08 -1.04
CA GLY A 55 10.01 -14.22 -0.27
C GLY A 55 10.00 -13.99 1.24
N GLN A 56 10.68 -12.96 1.71
CA GLN A 56 10.67 -12.59 3.12
C GLN A 56 9.35 -11.91 3.48
N TYR A 57 8.57 -12.53 4.36
CA TYR A 57 7.33 -11.93 4.86
C TYR A 57 7.64 -10.62 5.59
N CYS A 58 7.07 -9.52 5.10
CA CYS A 58 7.50 -8.14 5.41
C CYS A 58 6.50 -7.32 6.26
N ILE A 59 5.32 -7.89 6.56
CA ILE A 59 4.20 -7.19 7.20
C ILE A 59 4.25 -7.40 8.72
N GLY A 60 4.54 -6.32 9.46
CA GLY A 60 4.43 -6.25 10.92
C GLY A 60 3.07 -5.74 11.40
N THR A 61 2.80 -5.89 12.70
CA THR A 61 1.56 -5.40 13.35
C THR A 61 1.79 -4.28 14.35
N ASP A 62 2.92 -4.29 15.07
CA ASP A 62 3.18 -3.42 16.22
C ASP A 62 4.53 -2.68 16.14
N ARG A 63 5.38 -3.05 15.18
CA ARG A 63 6.70 -2.46 14.98
C ARG A 63 7.04 -2.30 13.51
N LEU A 64 7.92 -1.33 13.24
CA LEU A 64 8.62 -1.14 11.98
C LEU A 64 10.12 -1.17 12.30
N GLU A 65 10.90 -1.99 11.60
CA GLU A 65 12.36 -2.07 11.80
C GLU A 65 13.08 -1.31 10.69
N LEU A 66 13.84 -0.27 11.06
CA LEU A 66 14.67 0.47 10.11
C LEU A 66 15.88 -0.36 9.69
N PRO A 67 16.40 -0.17 8.47
CA PRO A 67 17.70 -0.71 8.10
C PRO A 67 18.81 -0.21 9.03
N ASN A 68 19.92 -0.94 9.11
CA ASN A 68 21.10 -0.57 9.91
C ASN A 68 21.97 0.54 9.26
N TYR A 69 21.40 1.31 8.34
CA TYR A 69 22.02 2.44 7.64
C TYR A 69 21.01 3.59 7.53
N GLU A 70 21.50 4.79 7.22
CA GLU A 70 20.64 5.96 6.99
C GLU A 70 19.81 5.76 5.72
N ALA A 71 18.56 5.33 5.91
CA ALA A 71 17.68 4.91 4.82
C ALA A 71 16.64 5.96 4.43
N ASN A 72 16.59 7.09 5.15
CA ASN A 72 15.60 8.16 4.92
C ASN A 72 14.18 7.61 4.77
N ALA A 73 13.76 6.77 5.72
CA ALA A 73 12.49 6.05 5.63
C ALA A 73 11.31 7.00 5.84
N GLN A 74 10.22 6.79 5.09
CA GLN A 74 8.97 7.55 5.22
C GLN A 74 7.76 6.62 5.32
N VAL A 75 6.77 7.03 6.12
CA VAL A 75 5.48 6.33 6.22
C VAL A 75 4.71 6.57 4.93
N GLU A 76 4.19 5.51 4.32
CA GLU A 76 3.26 5.63 3.20
C GLU A 76 1.89 5.10 3.64
N PRO A 77 1.02 5.98 4.15
CA PRO A 77 -0.28 5.58 4.67
C PRO A 77 -1.23 5.23 3.54
N GLU A 78 -1.68 3.97 3.50
CA GLU A 78 -2.56 3.45 2.46
C GLU A 78 -3.77 2.72 3.03
N ILE A 79 -4.76 2.50 2.16
CA ILE A 79 -5.68 1.38 2.29
C ILE A 79 -5.08 0.16 1.60
N ALA A 80 -5.19 -1.00 2.24
CA ALA A 80 -4.94 -2.26 1.57
C ALA A 80 -6.21 -3.11 1.54
N VAL A 81 -6.47 -3.74 0.39
CA VAL A 81 -7.67 -4.53 0.12
C VAL A 81 -7.25 -5.96 -0.15
N LEU A 82 -7.93 -6.90 0.51
CA LEU A 82 -7.81 -8.31 0.20
C LEU A 82 -8.80 -8.66 -0.91
N PHE A 83 -8.27 -9.15 -2.03
CA PHE A 83 -9.04 -9.64 -3.17
C PHE A 83 -8.94 -11.16 -3.28
N ASP A 84 -10.05 -11.83 -3.58
CA ASP A 84 -9.98 -13.15 -4.21
C ASP A 84 -9.66 -12.96 -5.69
N ILE A 85 -8.73 -13.75 -6.22
CA ILE A 85 -8.33 -13.72 -7.63
C ILE A 85 -9.10 -14.81 -8.37
N VAL A 86 -9.75 -14.43 -9.47
CA VAL A 86 -10.43 -15.38 -10.36
C VAL A 86 -9.62 -15.53 -11.64
N TYR A 87 -9.24 -16.76 -11.94
CA TYR A 87 -8.51 -17.12 -13.16
C TYR A 87 -9.41 -17.87 -14.13
N ASP A 88 -9.12 -17.73 -15.43
CA ASP A 88 -9.67 -18.62 -16.46
C ASP A 88 -8.84 -19.91 -16.63
N GLU A 89 -9.18 -20.71 -17.64
CA GLU A 89 -8.52 -21.97 -17.98
C GLU A 89 -7.05 -21.77 -18.38
N ASP A 90 -6.73 -20.64 -19.03
CA ASP A 90 -5.40 -20.22 -19.47
C ASP A 90 -4.60 -19.47 -18.39
N LYS A 91 -5.14 -19.40 -17.17
CA LYS A 91 -4.56 -18.72 -16.01
C LYS A 91 -4.39 -17.21 -16.20
N GLN A 92 -5.20 -16.58 -17.05
CA GLN A 92 -5.36 -15.13 -17.05
C GLN A 92 -6.25 -14.71 -15.89
N VAL A 93 -5.94 -13.58 -15.27
CA VAL A 93 -6.82 -12.97 -14.26
C VAL A 93 -8.04 -12.41 -14.99
N ILE A 94 -9.24 -12.83 -14.62
CA ILE A 94 -10.50 -12.38 -15.24
C ILE A 94 -11.39 -11.58 -14.27
N ASP A 95 -11.19 -11.73 -12.96
CA ASP A 95 -11.86 -10.90 -11.96
C ASP A 95 -11.06 -10.79 -10.65
N LEU A 96 -11.35 -9.75 -9.89
CA LEU A 96 -10.85 -9.51 -8.54
C LEU A 96 -12.01 -9.17 -7.62
N ILE A 97 -12.28 -10.04 -6.65
CA ILE A 97 -13.42 -9.88 -5.74
C ILE A 97 -12.91 -9.27 -4.42
N ALA A 98 -13.17 -7.98 -4.21
CA ALA A 98 -12.80 -7.31 -2.96
C ALA A 98 -13.57 -7.90 -1.79
N LYS A 99 -12.86 -8.34 -0.74
CA LYS A 99 -13.46 -9.01 0.42
C LYS A 99 -13.53 -8.11 1.63
N LYS A 100 -12.43 -7.42 1.90
CA LYS A 100 -12.23 -6.59 3.08
C LYS A 100 -11.04 -5.69 2.90
N PHE A 101 -11.02 -4.60 3.66
CA PHE A 101 -9.92 -3.65 3.66
C PHE A 101 -9.43 -3.35 5.08
N THR A 102 -8.22 -2.82 5.15
CA THR A 102 -7.55 -2.40 6.38
C THR A 102 -6.61 -1.22 6.09
N THR A 103 -6.09 -0.59 7.13
CA THR A 103 -5.00 0.39 6.99
C THR A 103 -3.68 -0.33 6.75
N PHE A 104 -2.80 0.34 6.02
CA PHE A 104 -1.50 -0.20 5.68
C PHE A 104 -0.44 0.90 5.72
N ASN A 105 0.76 0.54 6.13
CA ASN A 105 1.94 1.38 5.99
C ASN A 105 2.86 0.70 4.96
N ASP A 106 2.83 1.18 3.73
CA ASP A 106 3.71 0.73 2.65
C ASP A 106 5.07 1.44 2.71
N CYS A 107 5.68 1.43 3.90
CA CYS A 107 6.84 2.24 4.22
C CYS A 107 7.94 2.07 3.16
N THR A 108 8.62 3.18 2.90
CA THR A 108 9.59 3.32 1.82
C THR A 108 10.90 3.82 2.37
N ILE A 109 12.01 3.27 1.87
CA ILE A 109 13.36 3.80 2.08
C ILE A 109 13.89 4.48 0.82
N ARG A 110 14.77 5.46 0.98
CA ARG A 110 15.59 5.99 -0.11
C ARG A 110 16.81 5.08 -0.28
N LYS A 111 16.89 4.43 -1.43
CA LYS A 111 17.96 3.52 -1.80
C LYS A 111 18.58 3.95 -3.12
N GLU A 112 19.80 4.48 -3.07
CA GLU A 112 20.54 4.86 -4.27
C GLU A 112 20.81 3.64 -5.15
N GLY A 113 20.63 3.79 -6.47
CA GLY A 113 20.86 2.71 -7.42
C GLY A 113 19.81 1.60 -7.43
N ALA A 114 18.70 1.73 -6.68
CA ALA A 114 17.58 0.80 -6.75
C ALA A 114 17.04 0.74 -8.19
N LYS A 115 16.92 -0.48 -8.74
CA LYS A 115 16.42 -0.70 -10.10
C LYS A 115 14.92 -0.91 -10.12
N LYS A 116 14.40 -1.56 -9.07
CA LYS A 116 12.98 -1.80 -8.87
C LYS A 116 12.46 -1.06 -7.64
N ILE A 117 11.21 -0.64 -7.70
CA ILE A 117 10.56 0.00 -6.54
C ILE A 117 10.47 -0.98 -5.36
N SER A 118 10.29 -2.27 -5.61
CA SER A 118 10.23 -3.30 -4.57
C SER A 118 11.47 -3.33 -3.66
N GLU A 119 12.65 -2.96 -4.18
CA GLU A 119 13.90 -2.84 -3.41
C GLU A 119 13.87 -1.70 -2.37
N LYS A 120 12.99 -0.71 -2.57
CA LYS A 120 12.75 0.40 -1.63
C LYS A 120 11.64 0.08 -0.63
N LYS A 121 10.85 -0.95 -0.93
CA LYS A 121 9.60 -1.28 -0.23
C LYS A 121 9.76 -2.47 0.70
N SER A 122 10.62 -3.43 0.37
CA SER A 122 10.74 -4.70 1.10
C SER A 122 12.18 -4.98 1.51
N TRP A 123 12.66 -4.28 2.54
CA TRP A 123 14.05 -4.44 3.04
C TRP A 123 14.20 -5.42 4.21
N GLY A 124 13.09 -5.95 4.74
CA GLY A 124 13.11 -6.86 5.87
C GLY A 124 11.73 -7.22 6.41
N SER A 125 11.71 -8.06 7.45
CA SER A 125 10.50 -8.68 7.97
C SER A 125 9.47 -7.74 8.62
N TYR A 126 9.90 -6.53 8.98
CA TYR A 126 9.05 -5.50 9.58
C TYR A 126 9.19 -4.18 8.81
N SER A 127 9.25 -4.26 7.48
CA SER A 127 9.29 -3.10 6.60
C SER A 127 7.91 -2.51 6.32
N LYS A 128 6.83 -3.23 6.66
CA LYS A 128 5.44 -2.77 6.46
C LYS A 128 4.60 -2.94 7.70
N GLY A 129 3.43 -2.30 7.71
CA GLY A 129 2.48 -2.37 8.82
C GLY A 129 1.05 -2.62 8.37
N ILE A 130 0.28 -3.38 9.16
CA ILE A 130 -1.15 -3.66 8.89
C ILE A 130 -2.03 -3.32 10.08
N GLY A 131 -3.20 -2.74 9.81
CA GLY A 131 -4.17 -2.33 10.82
C GLY A 131 -4.65 -3.45 11.74
N ASP A 132 -5.11 -3.05 12.92
CA ASP A 132 -5.59 -3.91 13.99
C ASP A 132 -6.83 -4.74 13.65
N LYS A 133 -7.61 -4.29 12.67
CA LYS A 133 -8.85 -4.95 12.22
C LYS A 133 -9.07 -4.83 10.73
N TRP A 134 -10.14 -5.48 10.29
CA TRP A 134 -10.60 -5.48 8.92
C TRP A 134 -12.06 -5.07 8.86
N ILE A 135 -12.41 -4.31 7.81
CA ILE A 135 -13.80 -3.99 7.49
C ILE A 135 -14.20 -4.76 6.23
N VAL A 136 -15.31 -5.48 6.30
CA VAL A 136 -15.85 -6.24 5.16
C VAL A 136 -16.30 -5.27 4.08
N VAL A 137 -15.89 -5.52 2.84
CA VAL A 137 -16.40 -4.81 1.66
C VAL A 137 -17.73 -5.45 1.30
N ASP A 138 -18.81 -4.69 1.43
CA ASP A 138 -20.16 -5.10 1.01
C ASP A 138 -20.30 -5.10 -0.51
N LYS A 139 -19.77 -4.06 -1.16
CA LYS A 139 -19.65 -3.93 -2.60
C LYS A 139 -18.51 -2.98 -2.95
N PHE A 140 -17.73 -3.33 -3.97
CA PHE A 140 -16.59 -2.53 -4.42
C PHE A 140 -17.00 -1.54 -5.52
N GLU A 141 -17.97 -0.70 -5.19
CA GLU A 141 -18.57 0.31 -6.06
C GLU A 141 -19.22 1.43 -5.23
N LYS A 142 -19.63 2.51 -5.90
CA LYS A 142 -20.31 3.64 -5.28
C LYS A 142 -21.55 3.19 -4.50
N GLY A 143 -21.73 3.79 -3.33
CA GLY A 143 -22.76 3.45 -2.34
C GLY A 143 -22.38 2.28 -1.44
N GLY A 144 -21.18 1.71 -1.58
CA GLY A 144 -20.64 0.70 -0.66
C GLY A 144 -20.08 1.31 0.63
N VAL A 145 -19.63 0.46 1.54
CA VAL A 145 -19.11 0.87 2.85
C VAL A 145 -17.94 1.84 2.76
N MET A 146 -17.07 1.70 1.75
CA MET A 146 -15.84 2.48 1.61
C MET A 146 -16.10 3.96 1.24
N ASP A 147 -17.30 4.31 0.74
CA ASP A 147 -17.68 5.71 0.44
C ASP A 147 -17.65 6.60 1.68
N LYS A 148 -17.79 5.99 2.86
CA LYS A 148 -17.91 6.69 4.14
C LYS A 148 -16.57 6.92 4.81
N TYR A 149 -15.52 6.27 4.32
CA TYR A 149 -14.23 6.20 4.99
C TYR A 149 -13.29 7.30 4.55
N HIS A 150 -12.53 7.78 5.51
CA HIS A 150 -11.35 8.62 5.33
C HIS A 150 -10.10 7.86 5.75
N LEU A 151 -8.95 8.30 5.25
CA LEU A 151 -7.62 7.85 5.63
C LEU A 151 -6.79 9.04 6.08
N CYS A 152 -6.12 8.92 7.22
CA CYS A 152 -5.17 9.91 7.71
C CYS A 152 -4.01 9.20 8.42
N SER A 153 -2.92 9.92 8.67
CA SER A 153 -1.81 9.37 9.45
C SER A 153 -1.09 10.42 10.29
N PHE A 154 -0.49 9.92 11.36
CA PHE A 154 0.24 10.72 12.32
C PHE A 154 1.56 10.05 12.68
N LEU A 155 2.52 10.87 13.08
CA LEU A 155 3.75 10.43 13.71
C LEU A 155 3.89 11.09 15.07
N GLN A 156 4.13 10.30 16.11
CA GLN A 156 4.46 10.81 17.44
C GLN A 156 5.96 10.71 17.68
N ARG A 157 6.59 11.86 17.96
CA ARG A 157 8.01 11.97 18.30
C ARG A 157 8.16 12.80 19.58
N ASN A 158 8.89 12.28 20.56
CA ASN A 158 9.13 12.97 21.84
C ASN A 158 7.84 13.47 22.53
N GLY A 159 6.76 12.70 22.43
CA GLY A 159 5.46 13.04 23.01
C GLY A 159 4.58 13.95 22.15
N ILE A 160 5.11 14.57 21.09
CA ILE A 160 4.37 15.46 20.18
C ILE A 160 3.81 14.65 19.02
N LEU A 161 2.51 14.81 18.74
CA LEU A 161 1.82 14.16 17.62
C LEU A 161 1.76 15.11 16.43
N TYR A 162 2.32 14.69 15.30
CA TYR A 162 2.35 15.45 14.05
C TYR A 162 1.46 14.78 13.01
N PRO A 163 0.62 15.52 12.27
CA PRO A 163 0.03 15.03 11.02
C PRO A 163 1.14 14.63 10.06
N TYR A 164 1.04 13.43 9.50
CA TYR A 164 2.08 12.88 8.61
C TYR A 164 1.56 12.73 7.18
N GLY A 165 0.34 12.22 7.01
CA GLY A 165 -0.40 12.18 5.75
C GLY A 165 -1.67 13.01 5.86
N VAL A 166 -2.11 13.60 4.75
CA VAL A 166 -3.34 14.40 4.72
C VAL A 166 -4.56 13.52 4.98
N ASP A 167 -5.53 14.06 5.71
CA ASP A 167 -6.84 13.44 5.88
C ASP A 167 -7.61 13.51 4.55
N ALA A 168 -7.83 12.36 3.94
CA ALA A 168 -8.43 12.24 2.62
C ALA A 168 -9.58 11.22 2.60
N PRO A 169 -10.71 11.54 1.92
CA PRO A 169 -11.75 10.55 1.65
C PRO A 169 -11.22 9.45 0.72
N LEU A 170 -11.59 8.19 0.94
CA LEU A 170 -11.14 7.09 0.07
C LEU A 170 -11.63 7.26 -1.38
N VAL A 171 -12.79 7.89 -1.58
CA VAL A 171 -13.30 8.21 -2.92
C VAL A 171 -12.46 9.26 -3.67
N GLY A 172 -11.42 9.81 -3.03
CA GLY A 172 -10.45 10.72 -3.63
C GLY A 172 -9.28 10.05 -4.36
N TYR A 173 -9.15 8.71 -4.32
CA TYR A 173 -8.17 7.99 -5.14
C TYR A 173 -8.42 8.22 -6.65
N SER A 174 -7.35 8.37 -7.43
CA SER A 174 -7.46 8.61 -8.88
C SER A 174 -8.17 7.45 -9.60
N TYR A 175 -7.79 6.22 -9.25
CA TYR A 175 -8.46 5.00 -9.65
C TYR A 175 -9.04 4.33 -8.42
N PHE A 176 -10.36 4.15 -8.41
CA PHE A 176 -11.07 3.48 -7.34
C PHE A 176 -12.18 2.58 -7.88
N TYR A 177 -12.63 1.63 -7.06
CA TYR A 177 -13.70 0.68 -7.40
C TYR A 177 -13.51 -0.01 -8.76
N GLY A 178 -14.53 0.00 -9.63
CA GLY A 178 -14.49 -0.65 -10.94
C GLY A 178 -13.36 -0.15 -11.83
N LYS A 179 -13.00 1.14 -11.75
CA LYS A 179 -11.88 1.70 -12.53
C LYS A 179 -10.55 1.08 -12.09
N LEU A 180 -10.30 1.03 -10.77
CA LEU A 180 -9.13 0.37 -10.20
C LEU A 180 -9.13 -1.13 -10.50
N LYS A 181 -10.27 -1.81 -10.32
CA LYS A 181 -10.40 -3.25 -10.55
C LYS A 181 -10.01 -3.62 -11.99
N SER A 182 -10.61 -2.95 -12.98
CA SER A 182 -10.32 -3.22 -14.38
C SER A 182 -8.86 -2.93 -14.72
N TRP A 183 -8.28 -1.87 -14.15
CA TRP A 183 -6.88 -1.54 -14.34
C TRP A 183 -5.93 -2.56 -13.69
N LEU A 184 -6.24 -3.04 -12.48
CA LEU A 184 -5.46 -4.08 -11.81
C LEU A 184 -5.46 -5.37 -12.64
N ILE A 185 -6.62 -5.79 -13.12
CA ILE A 185 -6.76 -6.99 -13.97
C ILE A 185 -5.92 -6.82 -15.25
N ASP A 186 -6.02 -5.68 -15.93
CA ASP A 186 -5.20 -5.37 -17.10
C ASP A 186 -3.71 -5.49 -16.79
N LYS A 187 -3.22 -4.84 -15.73
CA LYS A 187 -1.79 -4.84 -15.38
C LYS A 187 -1.29 -6.18 -14.88
N MET A 188 -2.09 -6.94 -14.15
CA MET A 188 -1.73 -8.29 -13.72
C MET A 188 -1.49 -9.24 -14.89
N ASN A 189 -2.14 -8.99 -16.04
CA ASN A 189 -1.97 -9.78 -17.26
C ASN A 189 -0.96 -9.19 -18.25
N THR A 190 -0.83 -7.86 -18.33
CA THR A 190 -0.09 -7.19 -19.42
C THR A 190 1.16 -6.43 -18.99
N GLN A 191 1.36 -6.15 -17.70
CA GLN A 191 2.54 -5.41 -17.25
C GLN A 191 3.81 -6.26 -17.41
N ILE A 192 4.78 -5.70 -18.13
CA ILE A 192 6.10 -6.30 -18.35
C ILE A 192 7.13 -5.73 -17.38
N ASP A 193 8.27 -6.42 -17.26
CA ASP A 193 9.44 -5.87 -16.58
C ASP A 193 9.97 -4.66 -17.36
N PHE A 194 9.82 -3.46 -16.78
CA PHE A 194 10.25 -2.21 -17.40
C PHE A 194 10.51 -1.13 -16.35
N GLY A 195 11.70 -0.51 -16.42
CA GLY A 195 12.10 0.52 -15.45
C GLY A 195 11.92 0.03 -14.01
N PRO A 196 11.19 0.77 -13.16
CA PRO A 196 11.00 0.42 -11.74
C PRO A 196 10.00 -0.73 -11.52
N LEU A 197 9.31 -1.20 -12.57
CA LEU A 197 8.22 -2.17 -12.50
C LEU A 197 8.65 -3.58 -12.88
N GLU A 198 8.08 -4.58 -12.22
CA GLU A 198 8.26 -6.01 -12.48
C GLU A 198 7.16 -6.60 -13.36
N ASN A 199 7.42 -7.79 -13.91
CA ASN A 199 6.43 -8.58 -14.64
C ASN A 199 5.50 -9.31 -13.66
N ILE A 200 4.27 -8.82 -13.51
CA ILE A 200 3.32 -9.37 -12.53
C ILE A 200 2.80 -10.74 -12.94
N ALA A 201 2.55 -10.98 -14.23
CA ALA A 201 2.08 -12.27 -14.72
C ALA A 201 3.09 -13.40 -14.44
N GLU A 202 4.40 -13.10 -14.56
CA GLU A 202 5.46 -14.02 -14.17
C GLU A 202 5.48 -14.31 -12.68
N HIS A 203 5.28 -13.30 -11.83
CA HIS A 203 5.20 -13.49 -10.38
C HIS A 203 3.97 -14.29 -9.94
N LEU A 204 2.81 -14.08 -10.56
CA LEU A 204 1.63 -14.91 -10.30
C LEU A 204 1.89 -16.38 -10.63
N ARG A 205 2.54 -16.65 -11.78
CA ARG A 205 2.95 -18.01 -12.17
C ARG A 205 3.97 -18.61 -11.19
N ALA A 206 4.99 -17.85 -10.81
CA ALA A 206 6.02 -18.30 -9.87
C ALA A 206 5.45 -18.61 -8.47
N CYS A 207 4.42 -17.86 -8.05
CA CYS A 207 3.67 -18.13 -6.82
C CYS A 207 2.56 -19.18 -6.99
N SER A 208 2.61 -19.98 -8.06
CA SER A 208 1.64 -21.05 -8.34
C SER A 208 0.18 -20.59 -8.43
N TYR A 209 -0.06 -19.40 -9.01
CA TYR A 209 -1.39 -18.81 -9.21
C TYR A 209 -2.19 -18.67 -7.90
N PRO A 210 -1.78 -17.75 -7.01
CA PRO A 210 -2.37 -17.61 -5.69
C PRO A 210 -3.86 -17.25 -5.77
N HIS A 211 -4.68 -17.81 -4.89
CA HIS A 211 -6.13 -17.54 -4.89
C HIS A 211 -6.50 -16.16 -4.34
N GLN A 212 -5.55 -15.48 -3.68
CA GLN A 212 -5.79 -14.18 -3.05
C GLN A 212 -4.60 -13.25 -3.28
N ALA A 213 -4.90 -11.97 -3.46
CA ALA A 213 -3.93 -10.88 -3.44
C ALA A 213 -4.28 -9.87 -2.34
N PHE A 214 -3.27 -9.44 -1.60
CA PHE A 214 -3.37 -8.32 -0.69
C PHE A 214 -2.72 -7.12 -1.36
N ILE A 215 -3.57 -6.16 -1.74
CA ILE A 215 -3.16 -5.05 -2.61
C ILE A 215 -3.26 -3.73 -1.85
N SER A 216 -2.13 -3.05 -1.65
CA SER A 216 -2.09 -1.67 -1.14
C SER A 216 -2.32 -0.71 -2.31
N ILE A 217 -3.30 0.20 -2.19
CA ILE A 217 -3.88 0.90 -3.35
C ILE A 217 -3.34 2.32 -3.54
N GLY A 218 -2.25 2.68 -2.87
CA GLY A 218 -1.57 3.96 -2.99
C GLY A 218 -1.69 4.83 -1.73
N ALA A 219 -0.64 5.60 -1.47
CA ALA A 219 -0.54 6.47 -0.31
C ALA A 219 -1.16 7.84 -0.53
N THR A 220 -1.71 8.43 0.54
CA THR A 220 -2.14 9.83 0.52
C THR A 220 -0.95 10.77 0.39
N ALA A 221 -1.19 12.02 -0.04
CA ALA A 221 -0.17 13.07 0.00
C ALA A 221 0.38 13.27 1.43
N TYR A 222 1.65 13.64 1.52
CA TYR A 222 2.27 13.99 2.80
C TYR A 222 1.70 15.31 3.33
N ALA A 223 1.53 15.39 4.64
CA ALA A 223 1.42 16.65 5.35
C ALA A 223 2.83 17.30 5.48
N GLU A 224 2.88 18.58 5.85
CA GLU A 224 4.13 19.34 5.90
C GLU A 224 5.24 18.65 6.72
N PHE A 225 4.88 18.06 7.86
CA PHE A 225 5.87 17.33 8.67
C PHE A 225 6.37 16.08 7.95
N GLY A 226 5.47 15.28 7.37
CA GLY A 226 5.82 14.04 6.67
C GLY A 226 6.69 14.26 5.43
N GLU A 227 6.45 15.35 4.71
CA GLU A 227 7.25 15.73 3.52
C GLU A 227 8.69 16.13 3.89
N LYS A 228 8.87 16.74 5.08
CA LYS A 228 10.16 17.31 5.51
C LYS A 228 10.95 16.42 6.48
N ASN A 229 10.39 15.29 6.92
CA ASN A 229 11.00 14.47 7.97
C ASN A 229 10.98 12.97 7.67
N TYR A 230 12.12 12.34 7.93
CA TYR A 230 12.28 10.89 7.93
C TYR A 230 12.03 10.28 9.31
N LEU A 231 11.72 8.98 9.31
CA LEU A 231 11.53 8.17 10.51
C LEU A 231 12.83 8.05 11.33
N GLN A 232 12.67 7.97 12.65
CA GLN A 232 13.73 7.76 13.61
C GLN A 232 13.33 6.67 14.61
N SER A 233 14.32 5.93 15.11
CA SER A 233 14.08 4.96 16.18
C SER A 233 13.42 5.63 17.39
N GLY A 234 12.36 5.02 17.90
CA GLY A 234 11.53 5.57 18.99
C GLY A 234 10.30 6.35 18.52
N ASP A 235 10.18 6.69 17.24
CA ASP A 235 8.94 7.23 16.69
C ASP A 235 7.77 6.24 16.83
N LYS A 236 6.55 6.77 16.91
CA LYS A 236 5.32 5.96 16.81
C LYS A 236 4.52 6.40 15.60
N ILE A 237 4.15 5.46 14.76
CA ILE A 237 3.38 5.68 13.54
C ILE A 237 1.93 5.31 13.82
N TYR A 238 1.00 6.15 13.35
CA TYR A 238 -0.42 5.86 13.34
C TYR A 238 -0.97 6.01 11.92
N VAL A 239 -1.57 4.97 11.35
CA VAL A 239 -2.33 5.05 10.09
C VAL A 239 -3.76 4.65 10.39
N ILE A 240 -4.71 5.55 10.09
CA ILE A 240 -6.08 5.45 10.59
C ILE A 240 -7.05 5.56 9.42
N ALA A 241 -7.93 4.57 9.30
CA ALA A 241 -9.08 4.64 8.43
C ALA A 241 -10.35 4.65 9.28
N TYR A 242 -11.25 5.61 9.06
CA TYR A 242 -12.43 5.77 9.91
C TYR A 242 -13.67 6.14 9.10
N ASP A 243 -14.84 5.64 9.53
CA ASP A 243 -16.12 6.14 9.06
C ASP A 243 -16.41 7.50 9.71
N ARG A 244 -15.88 8.58 9.13
CA ARG A 244 -16.76 9.60 8.56
C ARG A 244 -18.00 10.08 9.36
N THR A 245 -19.06 9.26 9.35
CA THR A 245 -20.39 9.60 9.93
C THR A 245 -20.41 9.42 11.43
N LYS A 246 -19.47 8.62 11.95
CA LYS A 246 -19.53 8.01 13.27
C LYS A 246 -18.28 8.32 14.09
N ASP A 247 -17.17 8.57 13.43
CA ASP A 247 -15.85 8.78 14.05
C ASP A 247 -15.15 10.00 13.45
N ASP A 248 -14.05 10.37 14.11
CA ASP A 248 -13.07 11.35 13.68
C ASP A 248 -11.68 10.71 13.47
N SER A 249 -10.70 11.55 13.10
CA SER A 249 -9.30 11.18 12.92
C SER A 249 -8.52 10.95 14.22
N GLY A 250 -9.18 10.98 15.38
CA GLY A 250 -8.54 10.77 16.68
C GLY A 250 -7.95 9.36 16.85
N LEU A 251 -7.04 9.20 17.81
CA LEU A 251 -6.35 7.92 18.06
C LEU A 251 -7.19 6.92 18.88
N GLU A 252 -8.33 7.34 19.42
CA GLU A 252 -9.18 6.49 20.25
C GLU A 252 -9.84 5.38 19.40
N PRO A 253 -9.69 4.10 19.77
CA PRO A 253 -10.29 2.99 19.04
C PRO A 253 -11.83 3.04 19.06
N SER A 254 -12.43 2.62 17.95
CA SER A 254 -13.88 2.42 17.84
C SER A 254 -14.19 1.22 16.93
N GLU A 255 -15.46 0.81 16.85
CA GLU A 255 -15.88 -0.25 15.92
C GLU A 255 -15.72 0.12 14.45
N THR A 256 -15.79 1.41 14.12
CA THR A 256 -15.74 1.90 12.74
C THR A 256 -14.41 2.55 12.35
N LYS A 257 -13.40 2.41 13.21
CA LYS A 257 -12.02 2.90 12.99
C LYS A 257 -11.03 1.74 12.96
N ILE A 258 -10.20 1.70 11.93
CA ILE A 258 -9.08 0.77 11.76
C ILE A 258 -7.81 1.54 12.11
N ILE A 259 -7.01 1.04 13.06
CA ILE A 259 -5.80 1.71 13.51
C ILE A 259 -4.62 0.78 13.32
N LEU A 260 -3.66 1.22 12.52
CA LEU A 260 -2.31 0.69 12.54
C LEU A 260 -1.49 1.54 13.51
N HIS A 261 -0.86 0.91 14.49
CA HIS A 261 0.09 1.56 15.39
C HIS A 261 1.41 0.78 15.38
N GLN A 262 2.50 1.43 14.95
CA GLN A 262 3.83 0.83 14.94
C GLN A 262 4.81 1.65 15.76
N LYS A 263 5.63 0.98 16.57
CA LYS A 263 6.85 1.56 17.12
C LYS A 263 8.01 1.39 16.13
N VAL A 264 8.71 2.46 15.80
CA VAL A 264 9.90 2.41 14.96
C VAL A 264 11.10 1.96 15.81
N LEU A 265 11.80 0.93 15.35
CA LEU A 265 12.99 0.34 15.97
C LEU A 265 14.21 0.64 15.11
#